data_AF-A0A957J4N8-F1
#
_entry.id   AF-A0A957J4N8-F1
#
_cell.length_a   1.000
_cell.length_b   1.000
_cell.length_c   1.000
_cell.angle_alpha   90.00
_cell.angle_beta   90.00
_cell.angle_gamma   90.00
#
_symmetry.space_group_name_H-M   'P 1'
#
loop_
_entity.id
_entity.type
_entity.pdbx_description
1 polymer ?
#
loop_
_entity_poly.entity_id
_entity_poly.type
_entity_poly.pdbx_seq_one_letter_code
_entity_poly.pdbx_strand_id
1 'polypeptide(L)'
;MMRSQGKLWLVMLVALTVLIGVGTVKPVAAYNVVTEVSMEADCEMVSAVVHNLSNFFGFEEVELVVDGNVMLHTTLRLDPGQSFVFSGYWADYGIGLDDGQAHNVILRTDDDSVEMVIGPCGGGGDVDIEPGDFRTQTQGGWGTRARGNNPGVYRDAHFASCFPNGLTIGSAAGYSALFTTSAAVERFLPAGGQAGSFVMNYQDPTNTSAGVLAGQATALTLSVNFDLCDPNFGASDTNLAALIVVDENSACYGMSVQQVLGETNTVLAGLPSSFSASQINDCASKINENFVDGQQNNGFLGLP
;
A
#
# COMPACT_ATOMS: atom_id res chain seq x y z
N MET A 1 35.40 100.55 -59.84
CA MET A 1 35.99 100.75 -58.50
C MET A 1 35.72 99.48 -57.69
N MET A 2 36.76 98.66 -57.48
CA MET A 2 36.84 97.56 -56.47
C MET A 2 35.83 96.39 -56.63
N ARG A 3 36.12 95.11 -56.37
CA ARG A 3 37.29 94.40 -55.82
C ARG A 3 37.04 92.89 -56.01
N SER A 4 38.14 92.16 -56.20
CA SER A 4 38.43 90.84 -55.59
C SER A 4 37.54 89.64 -55.92
N GLN A 5 38.08 88.77 -56.77
CA GLN A 5 37.81 87.33 -56.81
C GLN A 5 38.28 86.68 -55.49
N GLY A 6 37.41 85.89 -54.84
CA GLY A 6 37.73 85.11 -53.65
C GLY A 6 36.80 83.90 -53.53
N LYS A 7 37.37 82.71 -53.69
CA LYS A 7 36.71 81.39 -53.68
C LYS A 7 36.04 81.11 -52.33
N LEU A 8 34.82 80.56 -52.34
CA LEU A 8 34.25 79.81 -51.22
C LEU A 8 33.86 78.42 -51.70
N TRP A 9 34.39 77.38 -51.04
CA TRP A 9 34.16 75.98 -51.35
C TRP A 9 32.77 75.54 -50.87
N LEU A 10 31.98 74.92 -51.74
CA LEU A 10 30.76 74.21 -51.34
C LEU A 10 30.99 72.71 -51.51
N VAL A 11 31.12 72.01 -50.39
CA VAL A 11 31.24 70.54 -50.33
C VAL A 11 29.84 69.95 -50.55
N MET A 12 29.65 69.24 -51.66
CA MET A 12 28.39 68.55 -51.96
C MET A 12 28.49 67.11 -51.45
N LEU A 13 27.83 66.82 -50.32
CA LEU A 13 27.71 65.47 -49.77
C LEU A 13 26.61 64.72 -50.54
N VAL A 14 26.98 63.61 -51.20
CA VAL A 14 26.01 62.69 -51.82
C VAL A 14 25.48 61.76 -50.73
N ALA A 15 24.23 61.95 -50.32
CA ALA A 15 23.53 61.00 -49.45
C ALA A 15 22.81 59.96 -50.31
N LEU A 16 23.31 58.73 -50.29
CA LEU A 16 22.67 57.56 -50.88
C LEU A 16 21.54 57.11 -49.95
N THR A 17 20.29 57.35 -50.32
CA THR A 17 19.12 56.82 -49.59
C THR A 17 18.92 55.35 -49.94
N VAL A 18 19.31 54.45 -49.04
CA VAL A 18 18.83 53.06 -49.03
C VAL A 18 17.47 53.06 -48.33
N LEU A 19 16.40 52.78 -49.08
CA LEU A 19 15.09 52.46 -48.51
C LEU A 19 15.16 51.06 -47.88
N ILE A 20 15.33 51.00 -46.56
CA ILE A 20 15.07 49.77 -45.80
C ILE A 20 13.59 49.82 -45.41
N GLY A 21 12.77 49.02 -46.09
CA GLY A 21 11.40 48.77 -45.66
C GLY A 21 11.43 47.94 -44.38
N VAL A 22 11.18 48.57 -43.23
CA VAL A 22 10.87 47.84 -42.01
C VAL A 22 9.42 47.41 -42.11
N GLY A 23 9.19 46.17 -42.57
CA GLY A 23 7.87 45.55 -42.43
C GLY A 23 7.59 45.40 -40.93
N THR A 24 6.55 46.06 -40.43
CA THR A 24 6.01 45.74 -39.11
C THR A 24 5.40 44.36 -39.20
N VAL A 25 6.05 43.36 -38.58
CA VAL A 25 5.41 42.07 -38.36
C VAL A 25 4.24 42.37 -37.41
N LYS A 26 3.01 42.30 -37.93
CA LYS A 26 1.82 42.32 -37.05
C LYS A 26 2.01 41.16 -36.05
N PRO A 27 1.87 41.39 -34.73
CA PRO A 27 1.79 40.27 -33.80
C PRO A 27 0.66 39.37 -34.31
N VAL A 28 0.99 38.10 -34.56
CA VAL A 28 0.02 37.07 -34.90
C VAL A 28 -0.97 37.05 -33.74
N ALA A 29 -2.26 37.23 -34.01
CA ALA A 29 -3.28 37.07 -32.98
C ALA A 29 -3.11 35.67 -32.38
N ALA A 30 -2.95 35.58 -31.07
CA ALA A 30 -3.01 34.29 -30.38
C ALA A 30 -4.41 33.72 -30.67
N TYR A 31 -4.47 32.69 -31.50
CA TYR A 31 -5.71 31.97 -31.72
C TYR A 31 -5.88 31.04 -30.54
N ASN A 32 -6.84 31.33 -29.67
CA ASN A 32 -7.29 30.39 -28.64
C ASN A 32 -7.89 29.17 -29.37
N VAL A 33 -7.41 27.99 -29.00
CA VAL A 33 -7.79 26.72 -29.62
C VAL A 33 -8.76 25.98 -28.72
N VAL A 34 -9.77 25.34 -29.31
CA VAL A 34 -10.60 24.41 -28.56
C VAL A 34 -9.78 23.17 -28.20
N THR A 35 -9.74 22.80 -26.93
CA THR A 35 -8.99 21.65 -26.42
C THR A 35 -9.88 20.57 -25.81
N GLU A 36 -9.30 19.37 -25.74
CA GLU A 36 -9.80 18.26 -24.91
C GLU A 36 -8.67 17.87 -23.97
N VAL A 37 -8.98 17.78 -22.67
CA VAL A 37 -8.03 17.33 -21.67
C VAL A 37 -8.37 15.95 -21.12
N SER A 38 -7.35 15.14 -20.89
CA SER A 38 -7.49 13.86 -20.17
C SER A 38 -6.31 13.67 -19.24
N MET A 39 -6.54 12.95 -18.15
CA MET A 39 -5.56 12.74 -17.11
C MET A 39 -5.72 11.35 -16.51
N GLU A 40 -4.58 10.71 -16.26
CA GLU A 40 -4.44 9.45 -15.55
C GLU A 40 -3.35 9.63 -14.51
N ALA A 41 -3.52 9.05 -13.34
CA ALA A 41 -2.53 9.12 -12.29
C ALA A 41 -2.65 7.97 -11.30
N ASP A 42 -1.53 7.69 -10.65
CA ASP A 42 -1.41 6.77 -9.52
C ASP A 42 -0.70 7.50 -8.35
N CYS A 43 -0.28 6.75 -7.33
CA CYS A 43 0.39 7.30 -6.16
C CYS A 43 1.83 7.80 -6.40
N GLU A 44 2.44 7.48 -7.55
CA GLU A 44 3.82 7.87 -7.87
C GLU A 44 3.87 8.95 -8.94
N MET A 45 3.01 8.86 -9.96
CA MET A 45 3.06 9.70 -11.14
C MET A 45 1.70 10.16 -11.65
N VAL A 46 1.75 11.24 -12.41
CA VAL A 46 0.65 11.74 -13.24
C VAL A 46 1.07 11.74 -14.69
N SER A 47 0.12 11.42 -15.56
CA SER A 47 0.21 11.61 -17.00
C SER A 47 -1.05 12.28 -17.49
N ALA A 48 -0.90 13.36 -18.24
CA ALA A 48 -2.03 14.03 -18.81
C ALA A 48 -1.77 14.53 -20.23
N VAL A 49 -2.87 14.67 -20.96
CA VAL A 49 -2.89 14.96 -22.38
C VAL A 49 -3.76 16.17 -22.62
N VAL A 50 -3.23 17.13 -23.39
CA VAL A 50 -3.99 18.26 -23.94
C VAL A 50 -4.01 18.08 -25.45
N HIS A 51 -5.21 17.98 -26.04
CA HIS A 51 -5.38 17.77 -27.48
C HIS A 51 -6.07 18.97 -28.13
N ASN A 52 -5.50 19.48 -29.23
CA ASN A 52 -6.10 20.57 -30.00
C ASN A 52 -7.13 20.03 -31.00
N LEU A 53 -8.41 20.31 -30.75
CA LEU A 53 -9.54 19.95 -31.61
C LEU A 53 -9.77 20.94 -32.77
N SER A 54 -9.09 22.08 -32.75
CA SER A 54 -9.22 23.11 -33.77
C SER A 54 -8.48 22.75 -35.06
N ASN A 55 -8.94 23.32 -36.18
CA ASN A 55 -8.29 23.17 -37.49
C ASN A 55 -7.21 24.24 -37.75
N PHE A 56 -6.82 25.00 -36.73
CA PHE A 56 -5.76 26.01 -36.77
C PHE A 56 -4.80 25.80 -35.58
N PHE A 57 -3.59 26.37 -35.70
CA PHE A 57 -2.64 26.37 -34.60
C PHE A 57 -2.96 27.50 -33.62
N GLY A 58 -2.62 27.29 -32.36
CA GLY A 58 -2.84 28.28 -31.30
C GLY A 58 -1.89 28.14 -30.14
N PHE A 59 -2.13 28.96 -29.12
CA PHE A 59 -1.46 28.88 -27.85
C PHE A 59 -2.48 28.59 -26.77
N GLU A 60 -2.14 27.68 -25.87
CA GLU A 60 -3.00 27.23 -24.76
C GLU A 60 -2.28 27.43 -23.43
N GLU A 61 -2.97 27.98 -22.44
CA GLU A 61 -2.47 28.05 -21.06
C GLU A 61 -2.92 26.80 -20.32
N VAL A 62 -1.98 26.05 -19.73
CA VAL A 62 -2.25 24.78 -19.06
C VAL A 62 -1.82 24.87 -17.61
N GLU A 63 -2.73 24.50 -16.70
CA GLU A 63 -2.47 24.46 -15.27
C GLU A 63 -2.76 23.10 -14.65
N LEU A 64 -1.83 22.61 -13.84
CA LEU A 64 -2.04 21.48 -12.92
C LEU A 64 -2.24 22.05 -11.52
N VAL A 65 -3.40 21.78 -10.93
CA VAL A 65 -3.80 22.27 -9.60
C VAL A 65 -3.99 21.08 -8.67
N VAL A 66 -3.38 21.13 -7.49
CA VAL A 66 -3.52 20.11 -6.44
C VAL A 66 -3.98 20.78 -5.14
N ASP A 67 -5.12 20.35 -4.61
CA ASP A 67 -5.79 20.96 -3.44
C ASP A 67 -5.95 22.47 -3.50
N GLY A 68 -6.21 22.97 -4.71
CA GLY A 68 -6.34 24.41 -4.97
C GLY A 68 -5.03 25.17 -5.15
N ASN A 69 -3.86 24.51 -5.05
CA ASN A 69 -2.56 25.11 -5.33
C ASN A 69 -2.12 24.82 -6.77
N VAL A 70 -1.68 25.84 -7.52
CA VAL A 70 -1.15 25.67 -8.87
C VAL A 70 0.28 25.12 -8.78
N MET A 71 0.47 23.89 -9.23
CA MET A 71 1.75 23.17 -9.19
C MET A 71 2.55 23.36 -10.47
N LEU A 72 1.85 23.47 -11.60
CA LEU A 72 2.42 23.73 -12.92
C LEU A 72 1.56 24.77 -13.64
N HIS A 73 2.22 25.72 -14.31
CA HIS A 73 1.60 26.65 -15.24
C HIS A 73 2.51 26.80 -16.46
N THR A 74 2.00 26.53 -17.65
CA THR A 74 2.79 26.59 -18.89
C THR A 74 1.93 27.05 -20.07
N THR A 75 2.58 27.54 -21.13
CA THR A 75 1.91 27.89 -22.39
C THR A 75 2.39 26.94 -23.48
N LEU A 76 1.47 26.22 -24.10
CA LEU A 76 1.75 25.27 -25.18
C LEU A 76 1.36 25.88 -26.52
N ARG A 77 2.23 25.72 -27.53
CA ARG A 77 1.83 25.94 -28.92
C ARG A 77 1.36 24.60 -29.50
N LEU A 78 0.09 24.52 -29.91
CA LEU A 78 -0.49 23.31 -30.49
C LEU A 78 -0.85 23.55 -31.96
N ASP A 79 -0.36 22.68 -32.86
CA ASP A 79 -0.80 22.60 -34.24
C ASP A 79 -2.15 21.84 -34.33
N PRO A 80 -2.89 21.94 -35.47
CA PRO A 80 -4.18 21.28 -35.62
C PRO A 80 -4.12 19.77 -35.38
N GLY A 81 -4.97 19.24 -34.49
CA GLY A 81 -5.00 17.81 -34.15
C GLY A 81 -3.78 17.32 -33.36
N GLN A 82 -2.90 18.22 -32.90
CA GLN A 82 -1.75 17.85 -32.09
C GLN A 82 -2.19 17.57 -30.64
N SER A 83 -1.65 16.49 -30.06
CA SER A 83 -1.65 16.28 -28.61
C SER A 83 -0.29 16.64 -28.03
N PHE A 84 -0.31 17.21 -26.83
CA PHE A 84 0.84 17.33 -25.97
C PHE A 84 0.61 16.49 -24.71
N VAL A 85 1.62 15.73 -24.31
CA VAL A 85 1.58 14.90 -23.11
C VAL A 85 2.57 15.44 -22.11
N PHE A 86 2.12 15.67 -20.88
CA PHE A 86 3.01 15.91 -19.75
C PHE A 86 2.92 14.73 -18.78
N SER A 87 4.07 14.31 -18.28
CA SER A 87 4.17 13.28 -17.23
C SER A 87 5.22 13.69 -16.22
N GLY A 88 5.01 13.31 -14.96
CA GLY A 88 5.91 13.65 -13.86
C GLY A 88 5.58 12.88 -12.60
N TYR A 89 6.54 12.84 -11.67
CA TYR A 89 6.35 12.23 -10.35
C TYR A 89 5.80 13.27 -9.37
N TRP A 90 4.93 12.85 -8.44
CA TRP A 90 4.39 13.75 -7.41
C TRP A 90 5.47 14.38 -6.53
N ALA A 91 6.53 13.61 -6.26
CA ALA A 91 7.70 14.06 -5.51
C ALA A 91 8.41 15.26 -6.17
N ASP A 92 8.43 15.35 -7.51
CA ASP A 92 9.03 16.47 -8.23
C ASP A 92 8.22 17.76 -8.07
N TYR A 93 6.92 17.63 -7.83
CA TYR A 93 6.03 18.73 -7.49
C TYR A 93 6.02 19.04 -5.98
N GLY A 94 6.80 18.31 -5.17
CA GLY A 94 6.84 18.47 -3.72
C GLY A 94 5.55 18.01 -3.02
N ILE A 95 4.76 17.17 -3.68
CA ILE A 95 3.56 16.58 -3.12
C ILE A 95 3.93 15.22 -2.54
N GLY A 96 3.91 15.11 -1.22
CA GLY A 96 3.99 13.82 -0.54
C GLY A 96 2.60 13.24 -0.45
N LEU A 97 2.26 12.31 -1.35
CA LEU A 97 0.98 11.61 -1.27
C LEU A 97 0.96 10.57 -0.15
N ASP A 98 2.11 10.26 0.48
CA ASP A 98 2.32 9.19 1.47
C ASP A 98 1.72 9.44 2.87
N ASP A 99 0.99 10.53 3.08
CA ASP A 99 0.51 10.95 4.41
C ASP A 99 -0.90 10.44 4.77
N GLY A 100 -1.45 9.55 3.94
CA GLY A 100 -2.80 9.02 4.12
C GLY A 100 -3.89 10.03 3.81
N GLN A 101 -3.59 11.11 3.06
CA GLN A 101 -4.59 12.09 2.62
C GLN A 101 -4.93 11.91 1.14
N ALA A 102 -6.21 12.06 0.83
CA ALA A 102 -6.67 12.18 -0.55
C ALA A 102 -6.51 13.62 -1.02
N HIS A 103 -6.00 13.79 -2.24
CA HIS A 103 -5.74 15.06 -2.89
C HIS A 103 -6.65 15.24 -4.09
N ASN A 104 -7.18 16.45 -4.26
CA ASN A 104 -7.96 16.81 -5.42
C ASN A 104 -7.05 17.38 -6.51
N VAL A 105 -7.02 16.75 -7.68
CA VAL A 105 -6.15 17.11 -8.80
C VAL A 105 -6.99 17.57 -9.97
N ILE A 106 -6.69 18.77 -10.47
CA ILE A 106 -7.36 19.37 -11.63
C ILE A 106 -6.31 19.70 -12.67
N LEU A 107 -6.51 19.22 -13.89
CA LEU A 107 -5.89 19.78 -15.07
C LEU A 107 -6.89 20.69 -15.77
N ARG A 108 -6.47 21.91 -16.10
CA ARG A 108 -7.33 22.85 -16.84
C ARG A 108 -6.57 23.61 -17.91
N THR A 109 -7.28 23.87 -18.99
CA THR A 109 -6.96 24.85 -20.03
C THR A 109 -7.86 26.08 -19.87
N ASP A 110 -7.80 27.04 -20.79
CA ASP A 110 -8.71 28.19 -20.74
C ASP A 110 -10.16 27.83 -21.10
N ASP A 111 -10.37 26.67 -21.71
CA ASP A 111 -11.65 26.21 -22.26
C ASP A 111 -12.14 24.84 -21.78
N ASP A 112 -11.28 23.99 -21.21
CA ASP A 112 -11.62 22.65 -20.73
C ASP A 112 -10.93 22.30 -19.39
N SER A 113 -11.47 21.31 -18.68
CA SER A 113 -10.84 20.80 -17.47
C SER A 113 -11.24 19.36 -17.15
N VAL A 114 -10.31 18.65 -16.50
CA VAL A 114 -10.54 17.33 -15.92
C VAL A 114 -10.12 17.35 -14.46
N GLU A 115 -10.94 16.76 -13.61
CA GLU A 115 -10.74 16.66 -12.17
C GLU A 115 -10.75 15.19 -11.76
N MET A 116 -9.84 14.83 -10.86
CA MET A 116 -9.81 13.51 -10.23
C MET A 116 -9.34 13.64 -8.77
N VAL A 117 -9.63 12.60 -7.99
CA VAL A 117 -9.12 12.47 -6.62
C VAL A 117 -8.03 11.40 -6.63
N ILE A 118 -6.90 11.67 -5.99
CA ILE A 118 -5.76 10.76 -5.87
C ILE A 118 -5.43 10.54 -4.40
N GLY A 119 -5.16 9.31 -4.02
CA GLY A 119 -4.92 8.92 -2.64
C GLY A 119 -6.22 8.63 -1.86
N PRO A 120 -6.11 8.33 -0.56
CA PRO A 120 -4.89 8.39 0.25
C PRO A 120 -3.80 7.46 -0.25
N CYS A 121 -2.59 7.99 -0.43
CA CYS A 121 -1.40 7.17 -0.62
C CYS A 121 -0.64 7.17 0.71
N GLY A 122 0.12 6.12 0.98
CA GLY A 122 0.60 5.81 2.32
C GLY A 122 0.46 4.33 2.54
N GLY A 123 1.60 3.65 2.50
CA GLY A 123 1.68 2.21 2.33
C GLY A 123 2.31 1.92 0.97
N GLY A 124 3.62 1.71 0.94
CA GLY A 124 4.27 1.24 -0.28
C GLY A 124 3.59 -0.07 -0.72
N GLY A 125 2.97 -0.07 -1.90
CA GLY A 125 2.45 -1.29 -2.51
C GLY A 125 1.54 -2.15 -1.62
N ASP A 126 0.46 -1.60 -1.06
CA ASP A 126 -0.61 -2.44 -0.52
C ASP A 126 -1.62 -2.77 -1.63
N VAL A 127 -1.65 -4.04 -2.02
CA VAL A 127 -2.93 -4.69 -2.24
C VAL A 127 -3.62 -4.62 -0.88
N ASP A 128 -4.55 -3.67 -0.69
CA ASP A 128 -5.27 -3.52 0.58
C ASP A 128 -5.79 -4.89 1.02
N ILE A 129 -5.45 -5.32 2.24
CA ILE A 129 -5.95 -6.59 2.76
C ILE A 129 -7.44 -6.42 3.07
N GLU A 130 -8.28 -6.98 2.22
CA GLU A 130 -9.73 -6.89 2.32
C GLU A 130 -10.30 -7.93 3.31
N PRO A 131 -11.46 -7.67 3.93
CA PRO A 131 -12.18 -8.68 4.70
C PRO A 131 -12.46 -9.94 3.88
N GLY A 132 -11.86 -11.06 4.28
CA GLY A 132 -12.01 -12.36 3.64
C GLY A 132 -10.73 -12.86 2.98
N ASP A 133 -9.76 -11.99 2.73
CA ASP A 133 -8.45 -12.37 2.17
C ASP A 133 -7.72 -13.34 3.09
N PHE A 134 -7.75 -13.05 4.39
CA PHE A 134 -7.19 -13.89 5.43
C PHE A 134 -8.22 -14.18 6.50
N ARG A 135 -8.00 -15.27 7.22
CA ARG A 135 -8.83 -15.68 8.35
C ARG A 135 -7.96 -16.16 9.51
N THR A 136 -8.23 -15.62 10.68
CA THR A 136 -7.68 -16.11 11.95
C THR A 136 -8.83 -16.34 12.92
N GLN A 137 -8.55 -16.98 14.05
CA GLN A 137 -9.50 -17.01 15.17
C GLN A 137 -8.78 -16.94 16.49
N THR A 138 -9.47 -16.37 17.47
CA THR A 138 -9.06 -16.45 18.86
C THR A 138 -9.05 -17.91 19.34
N GLN A 139 -8.23 -18.20 20.34
CA GLN A 139 -8.25 -19.51 20.99
C GLN A 139 -9.64 -19.88 21.55
N GLY A 140 -10.43 -18.88 21.97
CA GLY A 140 -11.81 -19.10 22.41
C GLY A 140 -12.70 -19.55 21.26
N GLY A 141 -12.57 -18.93 20.09
CA GLY A 141 -13.28 -19.33 18.86
C GLY A 141 -12.96 -20.77 18.47
N TRP A 142 -11.67 -21.10 18.35
CA TRP A 142 -11.23 -22.46 18.04
C TRP A 142 -11.56 -23.49 19.13
N GLY A 143 -11.76 -23.08 20.38
CA GLY A 143 -12.19 -23.96 21.48
C GLY A 143 -13.70 -24.23 21.54
N THR A 144 -14.51 -23.59 20.69
CA THR A 144 -15.95 -23.81 20.71
C THR A 144 -16.33 -25.22 20.25
N ARG A 145 -17.44 -25.74 20.81
CA ARG A 145 -18.09 -26.94 20.28
C ARG A 145 -18.73 -26.64 18.93
N ALA A 146 -18.51 -27.51 17.94
CA ALA A 146 -19.09 -27.38 16.60
C ALA A 146 -20.61 -27.24 16.62
N ARG A 147 -21.11 -26.04 16.28
CA ARG A 147 -22.55 -25.72 16.16
C ARG A 147 -22.76 -24.55 15.19
N GLY A 148 -23.78 -24.67 14.32
CA GLY A 148 -24.12 -23.61 13.36
C GLY A 148 -22.97 -23.35 12.40
N ASN A 149 -22.49 -22.11 12.33
CA ASN A 149 -21.36 -21.69 11.50
C ASN A 149 -20.16 -21.24 12.35
N ASN A 150 -20.05 -21.70 13.59
CA ASN A 150 -18.96 -21.28 14.47
C ASN A 150 -17.61 -21.92 14.06
N PRO A 151 -16.47 -21.39 14.56
CA PRO A 151 -15.16 -21.89 14.16
C PRO A 151 -14.92 -23.36 14.52
N GLY A 152 -15.56 -23.88 15.57
CA GLY A 152 -15.51 -25.30 15.93
C GLY A 152 -16.00 -26.23 14.81
N VAL A 153 -16.98 -25.80 13.98
CA VAL A 153 -17.44 -26.58 12.82
C VAL A 153 -16.33 -26.72 11.78
N TYR A 154 -15.64 -25.62 11.48
CA TYR A 154 -14.54 -25.64 10.52
C TYR A 154 -13.37 -26.50 11.04
N ARG A 155 -13.01 -26.32 12.32
CA ARG A 155 -12.00 -27.14 12.99
C ARG A 155 -12.33 -28.63 12.86
N ASP A 156 -13.53 -29.06 13.24
CA ASP A 156 -13.94 -30.47 13.20
C ASP A 156 -13.94 -31.05 11.79
N ALA A 157 -14.36 -30.28 10.79
CA ALA A 157 -14.45 -30.73 9.40
C ALA A 157 -13.07 -30.88 8.72
N HIS A 158 -12.12 -29.99 9.01
CA HIS A 158 -10.84 -29.91 8.29
C HIS A 158 -9.64 -30.46 9.08
N PHE A 159 -9.78 -30.71 10.39
CA PHE A 159 -8.63 -31.12 11.22
C PHE A 159 -7.95 -32.39 10.70
N ALA A 160 -8.70 -33.43 10.38
CA ALA A 160 -8.11 -34.72 9.99
C ALA A 160 -7.36 -34.66 8.65
N SER A 161 -7.80 -33.82 7.70
CA SER A 161 -7.12 -33.64 6.41
C SER A 161 -5.89 -32.75 6.54
N CYS A 162 -5.96 -31.69 7.34
CA CYS A 162 -4.87 -30.74 7.48
C CYS A 162 -3.83 -31.14 8.53
N PHE A 163 -4.20 -32.01 9.48
CA PHE A 163 -3.33 -32.54 10.53
C PHE A 163 -3.40 -34.07 10.56
N PRO A 164 -2.94 -34.77 9.50
CA PRO A 164 -3.03 -36.23 9.42
C PRO A 164 -2.25 -36.96 10.52
N ASN A 165 -1.25 -36.30 11.11
CA ASN A 165 -0.45 -36.80 12.23
C ASN A 165 -0.80 -36.12 13.57
N GLY A 166 -1.91 -35.37 13.62
CA GLY A 166 -2.24 -34.49 14.73
C GLY A 166 -1.53 -33.13 14.67
N LEU A 167 -1.94 -32.23 15.56
CA LEU A 167 -1.38 -30.89 15.72
C LEU A 167 -0.33 -30.92 16.82
N THR A 168 0.90 -30.50 16.52
CA THR A 168 1.97 -30.39 17.51
C THR A 168 2.34 -28.92 17.74
N ILE A 169 2.46 -28.52 19.00
CA ILE A 169 3.10 -27.26 19.42
C ILE A 169 4.31 -27.55 20.30
N GLY A 170 5.24 -26.61 20.38
CA GLY A 170 6.57 -26.81 20.96
C GLY A 170 7.57 -27.35 19.94
N SER A 171 8.61 -28.04 20.41
CA SER A 171 9.71 -28.51 19.55
C SER A 171 10.24 -29.86 20.02
N ALA A 172 10.60 -30.71 19.06
CA ALA A 172 11.23 -32.00 19.34
C ALA A 172 12.63 -31.86 19.99
N ALA A 173 13.27 -30.69 19.87
CA ALA A 173 14.54 -30.39 20.54
C ALA A 173 14.36 -30.02 22.03
N GLY A 174 13.12 -29.77 22.47
CA GLY A 174 12.77 -29.52 23.86
C GLY A 174 11.52 -30.31 24.23
N TYR A 175 10.49 -29.63 24.74
CA TYR A 175 9.19 -30.22 25.03
C TYR A 175 8.13 -29.86 24.00
N SER A 176 7.10 -30.69 23.90
CA SER A 176 6.01 -30.54 22.93
C SER A 176 4.67 -31.01 23.50
N ALA A 177 3.59 -30.54 22.90
CA ALA A 177 2.24 -31.05 23.10
C ALA A 177 1.65 -31.51 21.77
N LEU A 178 1.20 -32.76 21.71
CA LEU A 178 0.51 -33.34 20.56
C LEU A 178 -0.99 -33.42 20.83
N PHE A 179 -1.80 -32.89 19.92
CA PHE A 179 -3.24 -33.06 19.86
C PHE A 179 -3.59 -34.01 18.71
N THR A 180 -4.03 -35.21 19.04
CA THR A 180 -4.28 -36.27 18.06
C THR A 180 -5.58 -36.06 17.29
N THR A 181 -6.52 -35.26 17.83
CA THR A 181 -7.86 -35.05 17.24
C THR A 181 -8.37 -33.64 17.45
N SER A 182 -9.33 -33.22 16.62
CA SER A 182 -10.08 -31.97 16.81
C SER A 182 -10.75 -31.89 18.18
N ALA A 183 -11.26 -33.01 18.69
CA ALA A 183 -11.86 -33.08 20.04
C ALA A 183 -10.84 -32.92 21.18
N ALA A 184 -9.56 -33.24 20.95
CA ALA A 184 -8.51 -32.93 21.91
C ALA A 184 -8.23 -31.41 21.95
N VAL A 185 -8.19 -30.76 20.78
CA VAL A 185 -8.09 -29.30 20.68
C VAL A 185 -9.28 -28.60 21.35
N GLU A 186 -10.52 -29.06 21.10
CA GLU A 186 -11.73 -28.52 21.75
C GLU A 186 -11.62 -28.54 23.27
N ARG A 187 -11.16 -29.65 23.85
CA ARG A 187 -11.06 -29.81 25.31
C ARG A 187 -9.92 -29.00 25.91
N PHE A 188 -8.92 -28.66 25.12
CA PHE A 188 -7.77 -27.88 25.55
C PHE A 188 -8.03 -26.38 25.51
N LEU A 189 -8.77 -25.90 24.50
CA LEU A 189 -9.00 -24.49 24.27
C LEU A 189 -10.31 -23.98 24.89
N PRO A 190 -10.35 -22.73 25.42
CA PRO A 190 -9.21 -21.85 25.63
C PRO A 190 -8.34 -22.29 26.82
N ALA A 191 -7.02 -22.09 26.71
CA ALA A 191 -6.09 -22.31 27.80
C ALA A 191 -5.85 -20.98 28.55
N GLY A 192 -6.07 -20.98 29.86
CA GLY A 192 -5.83 -19.83 30.73
C GLY A 192 -4.54 -19.95 31.56
N GLY A 193 -4.27 -18.94 32.38
CA GLY A 193 -3.12 -18.90 33.29
C GLY A 193 -1.94 -18.09 32.73
N GLN A 194 -0.85 -18.05 33.51
CA GLN A 194 0.34 -17.29 33.12
C GLN A 194 1.02 -17.90 31.89
N ALA A 195 1.48 -17.05 30.97
CA ALA A 195 2.29 -17.47 29.84
C ALA A 195 3.60 -18.09 30.34
N GLY A 196 3.92 -19.29 29.88
CA GLY A 196 5.12 -20.04 30.29
C GLY A 196 5.53 -21.09 29.28
N SER A 197 6.44 -21.98 29.69
CA SER A 197 6.92 -23.10 28.89
C SER A 197 6.39 -24.43 29.38
N PHE A 198 6.53 -25.46 28.55
CA PHE A 198 6.32 -26.84 28.95
C PHE A 198 7.45 -27.32 29.86
N VAL A 199 7.10 -28.21 30.79
CA VAL A 199 8.06 -28.90 31.68
C VAL A 199 8.21 -30.38 31.36
N MET A 200 7.40 -30.89 30.43
CA MET A 200 7.38 -32.27 29.95
C MET A 200 6.66 -32.33 28.60
N ASN A 201 6.75 -33.47 27.91
CA ASN A 201 5.92 -33.72 26.74
C ASN A 201 4.48 -34.06 27.13
N TYR A 202 3.52 -33.59 26.34
CA TYR A 202 2.10 -33.81 26.54
C TYR A 202 1.48 -34.53 25.33
N GLN A 203 0.47 -35.35 25.60
CA GLN A 203 -0.40 -35.94 24.58
C GLN A 203 -1.85 -35.71 24.99
N ASP A 204 -2.62 -35.07 24.12
CA ASP A 204 -4.00 -34.64 24.34
C ASP A 204 -4.24 -33.97 25.70
N PRO A 205 -3.39 -32.99 26.12
CA PRO A 205 -3.57 -32.34 27.40
C PRO A 205 -4.86 -31.52 27.44
N THR A 206 -5.47 -31.40 28.62
CA THR A 206 -6.55 -30.41 28.88
C THR A 206 -6.03 -29.15 29.57
N ASN A 207 -4.79 -29.18 30.07
CA ASN A 207 -4.05 -28.04 30.61
C ASN A 207 -2.54 -28.33 30.54
N THR A 208 -1.72 -27.28 30.62
CA THR A 208 -0.26 -27.41 30.64
C THR A 208 0.36 -26.34 31.54
N SER A 209 1.65 -26.47 31.85
CA SER A 209 2.41 -25.43 32.58
C SER A 209 2.60 -24.14 31.78
N ALA A 210 2.38 -24.18 30.45
CA ALA A 210 2.57 -23.04 29.56
C ALA A 210 1.38 -22.06 29.51
N GLY A 211 0.25 -22.43 30.14
CA GLY A 211 -0.92 -21.57 30.31
C GLY A 211 -1.42 -20.96 28.99
N VAL A 212 -1.69 -19.65 29.01
CA VAL A 212 -2.25 -18.91 27.87
C VAL A 212 -1.40 -18.99 26.61
N LEU A 213 -0.07 -19.09 26.72
CA LEU A 213 0.82 -19.17 25.57
C LEU A 213 0.57 -20.43 24.74
N ALA A 214 0.34 -21.58 25.39
CA ALA A 214 0.01 -22.81 24.67
C ALA A 214 -1.35 -22.74 23.99
N GLY A 215 -2.30 -22.01 24.58
CA GLY A 215 -3.59 -21.71 23.95
C GLY A 215 -3.44 -20.89 22.68
N GLN A 216 -2.69 -19.78 22.76
CA GLN A 216 -2.45 -18.92 21.59
C GLN A 216 -1.64 -19.63 20.50
N ALA A 217 -0.64 -20.42 20.88
CA ALA A 217 0.14 -21.21 19.93
C ALA A 217 -0.71 -22.24 19.19
N THR A 218 -1.61 -22.93 19.89
CA THR A 218 -2.54 -23.89 19.27
C THR A 218 -3.45 -23.18 18.28
N ALA A 219 -4.02 -22.03 18.67
CA ALA A 219 -4.89 -21.23 17.82
C ALA A 219 -4.17 -20.69 16.56
N LEU A 220 -2.93 -20.24 16.73
CA LEU A 220 -2.11 -19.74 15.63
C LEU A 220 -1.72 -20.87 14.66
N THR A 221 -1.33 -22.02 15.21
CA THR A 221 -1.00 -23.22 14.42
C THR A 221 -2.20 -23.69 13.59
N LEU A 222 -3.41 -23.67 14.15
CA LEU A 222 -4.64 -23.96 13.41
C LEU A 222 -4.83 -22.99 12.24
N SER A 223 -4.78 -21.68 12.50
CA SER A 223 -5.03 -20.67 11.48
C SER A 223 -4.01 -20.76 10.34
N VAL A 224 -2.72 -20.83 10.66
CA VAL A 224 -1.63 -20.94 9.67
C VAL A 224 -1.75 -22.22 8.84
N ASN A 225 -1.99 -23.37 9.48
CA ASN A 225 -1.99 -24.63 8.75
C ASN A 225 -3.30 -24.90 8.01
N PHE A 226 -4.43 -24.34 8.46
CA PHE A 226 -5.67 -24.37 7.67
C PHE A 226 -5.55 -23.53 6.40
N ASP A 227 -4.94 -22.36 6.49
CA ASP A 227 -4.63 -21.50 5.35
C ASP A 227 -3.75 -22.21 4.31
N LEU A 228 -2.68 -22.88 4.76
CA LEU A 228 -1.80 -23.67 3.89
C LEU A 228 -2.46 -24.93 3.28
N CYS A 229 -3.47 -25.47 3.95
CA CYS A 229 -4.07 -26.77 3.60
C CYS A 229 -5.33 -26.64 2.74
N ASP A 230 -6.16 -25.65 3.02
CA ASP A 230 -7.43 -25.40 2.33
C ASP A 230 -7.36 -24.05 1.59
N PRO A 231 -7.24 -24.07 0.25
CA PRO A 231 -7.21 -22.86 -0.57
C PRO A 231 -8.46 -21.97 -0.45
N ASN A 232 -9.55 -22.44 0.19
CA ASN A 232 -10.75 -21.65 0.43
C ASN A 232 -10.85 -21.15 1.88
N PHE A 233 -9.79 -21.30 2.69
CA PHE A 233 -9.78 -20.80 4.06
C PHE A 233 -9.76 -19.27 4.13
N GLY A 234 -9.00 -18.65 3.23
CA GLY A 234 -9.00 -17.23 2.88
C GLY A 234 -9.00 -17.08 1.36
N ALA A 235 -9.31 -15.87 0.87
CA ALA A 235 -9.37 -15.58 -0.56
C ALA A 235 -8.01 -15.16 -1.16
N SER A 236 -7.01 -14.83 -0.33
CA SER A 236 -5.71 -14.37 -0.79
C SER A 236 -4.89 -15.47 -1.44
N ASP A 237 -4.14 -15.13 -2.49
CA ASP A 237 -3.10 -15.99 -3.06
C ASP A 237 -1.83 -16.03 -2.17
N THR A 238 -1.70 -15.10 -1.22
CA THR A 238 -0.62 -15.07 -0.24
C THR A 238 -1.07 -15.85 1.00
N ASN A 239 -0.16 -16.64 1.58
CA ASN A 239 -0.47 -17.37 2.81
C ASN A 239 -0.29 -16.47 4.04
N LEU A 240 -1.14 -16.63 5.04
CA LEU A 240 -1.09 -16.01 6.37
C LEU A 240 0.31 -16.10 6.99
N ALA A 241 1.01 -17.22 6.80
CA ALA A 241 2.36 -17.46 7.29
C ALA A 241 3.40 -16.42 6.80
N ALA A 242 3.17 -15.82 5.63
CA ALA A 242 4.06 -14.86 4.99
C ALA A 242 3.82 -13.41 5.44
N LEU A 243 2.65 -13.11 6.01
CA LEU A 243 2.33 -11.75 6.46
C LEU A 243 3.30 -11.27 7.54
N ILE A 244 3.55 -9.97 7.56
CA ILE A 244 4.53 -9.31 8.43
C ILE A 244 3.81 -8.53 9.51
N VAL A 245 4.34 -8.56 10.73
CA VAL A 245 3.90 -7.69 11.81
C VAL A 245 4.34 -6.25 11.53
N VAL A 246 3.37 -5.36 11.28
CA VAL A 246 3.61 -3.96 10.90
C VAL A 246 3.42 -2.96 12.05
N ASP A 247 2.91 -3.41 13.20
CA ASP A 247 2.81 -2.56 14.40
C ASP A 247 4.20 -2.31 15.00
N GLU A 248 4.74 -1.10 14.82
CA GLU A 248 6.04 -0.66 15.33
C GLU A 248 6.19 -0.76 16.85
N ASN A 249 5.07 -0.79 17.60
CA ASN A 249 5.09 -0.93 19.06
C ASN A 249 5.15 -2.40 19.50
N SER A 250 5.04 -3.34 18.58
CA SER A 250 5.10 -4.77 18.85
C SER A 250 6.54 -5.23 19.09
N ALA A 251 6.74 -6.12 20.06
CA ALA A 251 8.03 -6.79 20.22
C ALA A 251 8.42 -7.63 18.98
N CYS A 252 7.44 -8.01 18.17
CA CYS A 252 7.63 -8.82 16.97
C CYS A 252 7.58 -8.00 15.68
N TYR A 253 7.71 -6.67 15.75
CA TYR A 253 7.75 -5.82 14.57
C TYR A 253 8.75 -6.30 13.52
N GLY A 254 8.32 -6.35 12.25
CA GLY A 254 9.11 -6.82 11.12
C GLY A 254 9.28 -8.35 11.04
N MET A 255 8.69 -9.12 11.96
CA MET A 255 8.68 -10.59 11.87
C MET A 255 7.49 -11.07 11.05
N SER A 256 7.68 -12.13 10.28
CA SER A 256 6.56 -12.83 9.65
C SER A 256 5.75 -13.65 10.66
N VAL A 257 4.49 -13.94 10.35
CA VAL A 257 3.65 -14.83 11.16
C VAL A 257 4.33 -16.19 11.37
N GLN A 258 4.98 -16.73 10.35
CA GLN A 258 5.76 -17.98 10.48
C GLN A 258 6.92 -17.86 11.47
N GLN A 259 7.63 -16.73 11.49
CA GLN A 259 8.71 -16.47 12.44
C GLN A 259 8.16 -16.33 13.86
N VAL A 260 7.05 -15.61 14.06
CA VAL A 260 6.39 -15.49 15.37
C VAL A 260 5.91 -16.85 15.87
N LEU A 261 5.31 -17.68 15.01
CA LEU A 261 4.92 -19.04 15.36
C LEU A 261 6.13 -19.92 15.71
N GLY A 262 7.25 -19.76 14.98
CA GLY A 262 8.51 -20.42 15.29
C GLY A 262 9.03 -20.07 16.69
N GLU A 263 9.14 -18.79 17.02
CA GLU A 263 9.58 -18.32 18.34
C GLU A 263 8.61 -18.70 19.45
N THR A 264 7.31 -18.68 19.17
CA THR A 264 6.28 -19.20 20.09
C THR A 264 6.57 -20.66 20.46
N ASN A 265 6.86 -21.50 19.48
CA ASN A 265 7.20 -22.90 19.69
C ASN A 265 8.56 -23.10 20.39
N THR A 266 9.54 -22.25 20.12
CA THR A 266 10.83 -22.23 20.84
C THR A 266 10.62 -21.97 22.34
N VAL A 267 9.86 -20.92 22.69
CA VAL A 267 9.57 -20.57 24.09
C VAL A 267 8.75 -21.68 24.77
N LEU A 268 7.73 -22.21 24.09
CA LEU A 268 6.94 -23.32 24.61
C LEU A 268 7.79 -24.56 24.92
N ALA A 269 8.75 -24.86 24.06
CA ALA A 269 9.63 -26.01 24.22
C ALA A 269 10.62 -25.87 25.39
N GLY A 270 10.67 -24.70 26.05
CA GLY A 270 11.65 -24.41 27.10
C GLY A 270 13.05 -24.17 26.53
N LEU A 271 13.16 -23.83 25.26
CA LEU A 271 14.42 -23.52 24.59
C LEU A 271 14.77 -22.04 24.74
N PRO A 272 16.06 -21.67 24.63
CA PRO A 272 16.47 -20.26 24.70
C PRO A 272 15.81 -19.42 23.59
N SER A 273 15.26 -18.26 23.95
CA SER A 273 14.73 -17.26 23.02
C SER A 273 15.07 -15.86 23.52
N SER A 274 15.12 -14.88 22.61
CA SER A 274 15.22 -13.46 22.94
C SER A 274 13.90 -12.90 23.50
N PHE A 275 12.80 -13.63 23.31
CA PHE A 275 11.48 -13.23 23.79
C PHE A 275 11.17 -13.85 25.15
N SER A 276 10.55 -13.06 26.02
CA SER A 276 9.84 -13.62 27.18
C SER A 276 8.53 -14.28 26.73
N ALA A 277 8.06 -15.25 27.53
CA ALA A 277 6.76 -15.89 27.30
C ALA A 277 5.60 -14.89 27.19
N SER A 278 5.65 -13.77 27.92
CA SER A 278 4.63 -12.73 27.84
C SER A 278 4.68 -11.95 26.52
N GLN A 279 5.88 -11.60 26.04
CA GLN A 279 6.03 -10.85 24.79
C GLN A 279 5.56 -11.67 23.59
N ILE A 280 6.01 -12.92 23.50
CA ILE A 280 5.63 -13.77 22.37
C ILE A 280 4.15 -14.18 22.44
N ASN A 281 3.58 -14.30 23.65
CA ASN A 281 2.14 -14.48 23.82
C ASN A 281 1.34 -13.29 23.29
N ASP A 282 1.79 -12.05 23.56
CA ASP A 282 1.12 -10.85 23.05
C ASP A 282 1.12 -10.83 21.52
N CYS A 283 2.26 -11.10 20.88
CA CYS A 283 2.34 -11.20 19.43
C CYS A 283 1.40 -12.27 18.87
N ALA A 284 1.42 -13.49 19.42
CA ALA A 284 0.55 -14.57 18.97
C ALA A 284 -0.94 -14.25 19.17
N SER A 285 -1.31 -13.59 20.28
CA SER A 285 -2.69 -13.15 20.53
C SER A 285 -3.15 -12.13 19.50
N LYS A 286 -2.34 -11.08 19.25
CA LYS A 286 -2.67 -10.04 18.27
C LYS A 286 -2.80 -10.60 16.84
N ILE A 287 -1.96 -11.57 16.46
CA ILE A 287 -2.12 -12.28 15.18
C ILE A 287 -3.46 -13.03 15.14
N ASN A 288 -3.75 -13.85 16.16
CA ASN A 288 -4.99 -14.62 16.23
C ASN A 288 -6.24 -13.72 16.18
N GLU A 289 -6.14 -12.52 16.72
CA GLU A 289 -7.20 -11.52 16.77
C GLU A 289 -7.29 -10.63 15.52
N ASN A 290 -6.30 -10.66 14.62
CA ASN A 290 -6.22 -9.69 13.52
C ASN A 290 -7.33 -9.84 12.47
N PHE A 291 -7.60 -11.09 12.06
CA PHE A 291 -8.56 -11.44 11.00
C PHE A 291 -9.68 -12.36 11.49
N VAL A 292 -10.22 -12.09 12.68
CA VAL A 292 -11.27 -12.94 13.30
C VAL A 292 -12.44 -13.12 12.34
N ASP A 293 -12.83 -14.39 12.14
CA ASP A 293 -13.87 -14.81 11.19
C ASP A 293 -13.65 -14.40 9.72
N GLY A 294 -12.49 -13.83 9.38
CA GLY A 294 -12.22 -13.23 8.07
C GLY A 294 -13.11 -12.01 7.79
N GLN A 295 -13.60 -11.33 8.82
CA GLN A 295 -14.54 -10.20 8.68
C GLN A 295 -13.94 -8.85 9.09
N GLN A 296 -12.72 -8.86 9.61
CA GLN A 296 -12.05 -7.66 10.12
C GLN A 296 -10.56 -7.72 9.81
N ASN A 297 -9.92 -6.55 9.78
CA ASN A 297 -8.47 -6.39 9.79
C ASN A 297 -8.14 -5.37 10.88
N ASN A 298 -7.43 -5.78 11.93
CA ASN A 298 -7.04 -4.88 13.02
C ASN A 298 -5.76 -4.09 12.73
N GLY A 299 -5.18 -4.22 11.52
CA GLY A 299 -3.97 -3.50 11.11
C GLY A 299 -2.68 -3.97 11.78
N PHE A 300 -2.68 -5.13 12.44
CA PHE A 300 -1.47 -5.68 13.06
C PHE A 300 -0.54 -6.35 12.03
N LEU A 301 -1.11 -6.82 10.93
CA LEU A 301 -0.42 -7.54 9.87
C LEU A 301 -0.54 -6.81 8.53
N GLY A 302 0.55 -6.82 7.75
CA GLY A 302 0.62 -6.33 6.39
C GLY A 302 1.25 -7.36 5.45
N LEU A 303 1.19 -7.08 4.15
CA LEU A 303 1.86 -7.88 3.13
C LEU A 303 3.40 -7.74 3.26
N PRO A 304 4.17 -8.76 2.81
CA PRO A 304 5.63 -8.79 2.93
C PRO A 304 6.39 -7.86 1.98
#